data_AF-A0AA35RG42-F1
#
_entry.id   AF-A0AA35RG42-F1
#
_cell.length_a   1.000
_cell.length_b   1.000
_cell.length_c   1.000
_cell.angle_alpha   90.00
_cell.angle_beta   90.00
_cell.angle_gamma   90.00
#
_symmetry.space_group_name_H-M   'P 1'
#
loop_
_entity.id
_entity.type
_entity.pdbx_description
1 polymer ?
#
loop_
_entity_poly.entity_id
_entity_poly.type
_entity_poly.pdbx_seq_one_letter_code
_entity_poly.pdbx_strand_id
1 'polypeptide(L)' 'MQANGTYVANMSIPSEGGWSGFFIQMTFAGPRDTVFEFTTQVNIIPDTFYYPDCHGAECQGHLL' A
#
# COMPACT_ATOMS: atom_id res chain seq x y z
N MET A 1 -2.69 17.65 6.78
CA MET A 1 -1.29 17.87 7.18
C MET A 1 -1.25 17.87 8.71
N GLN A 2 -0.48 16.98 9.33
CA GLN A 2 -0.25 17.07 10.79
C GLN A 2 0.94 18.01 11.05
N ALA A 3 1.01 18.55 12.27
CA ALA A 3 1.85 19.70 12.65
C ALA A 3 3.38 19.51 12.59
N ASN A 4 3.89 18.40 12.02
CA ASN A 4 5.32 18.06 12.01
C ASN A 4 5.83 17.53 10.64
N GLY A 5 5.28 18.02 9.52
CA GLY A 5 5.70 17.57 8.19
C GLY A 5 5.27 16.14 7.84
N THR A 6 4.37 15.55 8.64
CA THR A 6 3.78 14.23 8.37
C THR A 6 2.58 14.37 7.42
N TYR A 7 2.64 13.62 6.33
CA TYR A 7 1.57 13.47 5.36
C TYR A 7 0.88 12.13 5.62
N VAL A 8 -0.43 12.17 5.84
CA VAL A 8 -1.25 10.99 6.09
C VAL A 8 -2.36 10.95 5.05
N ALA A 9 -2.46 9.83 4.34
CA ALA A 9 -3.60 9.50 3.49
C ALA A 9 -4.43 8.42 4.17
N ASN A 10 -5.75 8.57 4.15
CA ASN A 10 -6.69 7.59 4.67
C ASN A 10 -7.79 7.37 3.64
N MET A 11 -8.15 6.11 3.42
CA MET A 11 -9.19 5.65 2.51
C MET A 11 -10.15 4.75 3.30
N SER A 12 -11.45 4.96 3.13
CA SER A 12 -12.48 4.12 3.75
C SER A 12 -12.60 2.78 3.03
N ILE A 13 -12.85 1.71 3.79
CA ILE A 13 -13.15 0.39 3.24
C ILE A 13 -14.42 0.47 2.37
N PRO A 14 -14.42 -0.09 1.13
CA PRO A 14 -15.59 -0.09 0.27
C PRO A 14 -16.79 -0.80 0.91
N SER A 15 -17.94 -0.12 0.96
CA SER A 15 -19.16 -0.63 1.59
C SER A 15 -19.80 -1.82 0.86
N GLU A 16 -19.45 -2.04 -0.41
CA GLU A 16 -20.03 -3.08 -1.27
C GLU A 16 -19.22 -4.39 -1.26
N GLY A 17 -18.33 -4.59 -0.29
CA GLY A 17 -17.53 -5.82 -0.16
C GLY A 17 -16.41 -5.94 -1.20
N GLY A 18 -15.92 -4.79 -1.69
CA GLY A 18 -14.84 -4.70 -2.66
C GLY A 18 -13.49 -4.36 -2.04
N TRP A 19 -12.48 -4.32 -2.91
CA TRP A 19 -11.12 -3.96 -2.57
C TRP A 19 -10.76 -2.61 -3.19
N SER A 20 -9.93 -1.83 -2.50
CA SER A 20 -9.35 -0.61 -3.05
C SER A 20 -7.84 -0.61 -2.85
N GLY A 21 -7.10 -0.38 -3.93
CA GLY A 21 -5.66 -0.20 -3.91
C GLY A 21 -5.31 1.26 -4.12
N PHE A 22 -4.41 1.81 -3.32
CA PHE A 22 -3.88 3.16 -3.52
C PHE A 22 -2.39 3.22 -3.20
N PHE A 23 -1.70 4.19 -3.78
CA PHE A 23 -0.33 4.54 -3.43
C PHE A 23 -0.22 6.06 -3.33
N ILE A 24 0.80 6.54 -2.64
CA ILE A 24 1.05 7.97 -2.51
C ILE A 24 2.22 8.31 -3.42
N GLN A 25 2.03 9.32 -4.27
CA GLN A 25 3.08 9.94 -5.07
C GLN A 25 3.25 11.38 -4.63
N MET A 26 4.47 11.76 -4.29
CA MET A 26 4.82 13.11 -3.85
C MET A 26 5.92 13.67 -4.73
N THR A 27 5.75 14.92 -5.14
CA THR A 27 6.73 15.67 -5.92
C THR A 27 7.18 16.90 -5.13
N PHE A 28 8.49 17.09 -5.00
CA PHE A 28 9.09 18.26 -4.36
C PHE A 28 10.03 18.97 -5.34
N ALA A 29 10.04 20.29 -5.30
CA ALA A 29 11.02 21.08 -6.04
C ALA A 29 12.42 20.84 -5.47
N GLY A 30 13.35 20.42 -6.33
CA GLY A 30 14.77 20.28 -6.02
C GLY A 30 15.59 21.46 -6.57
N PRO A 31 16.89 21.53 -6.24
CA PRO A 31 17.78 22.55 -6.79
C PRO A 31 17.92 22.43 -8.32
N ARG A 32 18.21 23.55 -9.01
CA ARG A 32 18.50 23.57 -10.46
C ARG A 32 17.38 22.96 -11.31
N ASP A 33 16.13 23.33 -11.03
CA ASP A 33 14.93 22.87 -11.74
C ASP A 33 14.75 21.34 -11.76
N THR A 34 15.32 20.65 -10.78
CA THR A 34 15.10 19.20 -10.58
C THR A 34 13.82 18.95 -9.79
N VAL A 35 13.26 17.75 -9.93
CA VAL A 35 12.09 17.31 -9.15
C VAL A 35 12.48 16.06 -8.38
N PHE A 36 12.27 16.08 -7.07
CA PHE A 36 12.34 14.88 -6.25
C PHE A 36 10.98 14.19 -6.27
N GLU A 37 10.97 12.92 -6.65
CA GLU A 37 9.78 12.09 -6.67
C GLU A 37 9.91 10.98 -5.64
N PHE A 38 8.86 10.79 -4.86
CA PHE A 38 8.75 9.72 -3.88
C PHE A 38 7.42 9.00 -4.07
N THR A 39 7.47 7.67 -4.13
CA THR A 39 6.29 6.80 -4.21
C THR A 39 6.29 5.78 -3.08
N THR A 40 5.13 5.53 -2.49
CA THR A 40 4.95 4.38 -1.59
C THR A 40 4.63 3.11 -2.37
N GLN A 41 4.73 1.95 -1.72
CA GLN A 41 4.11 0.74 -2.23
C GLN A 41 2.58 0.89 -2.25
N VAL A 42 1.92 0.03 -3.04
CA VAL A 42 0.45 -0.05 -3.06
C VAL A 42 -0.03 -0.55 -1.70
N ASN A 43 -0.97 0.18 -1.11
CA ASN A 43 -1.74 -0.23 0.04
C ASN A 43 -3.11 -0.71 -0.43
N ILE A 44 -3.53 -1.88 0.04
CA ILE A 44 -4.79 -2.52 -0.33
C ILE A 44 -5.70 -2.54 0.90
N ILE A 45 -6.95 -2.10 0.75
CA ILE A 45 -7.97 -2.12 1.79
C ILE A 45 -9.20 -2.92 1.35
N PRO A 46 -9.83 -3.70 2.24
CA PRO A 46 -9.41 -3.99 3.63
C PRO A 46 -8.17 -4.91 3.68
N ASP A 47 -7.29 -4.77 4.68
CA ASP A 47 -6.12 -5.67 4.83
C ASP A 47 -6.54 -7.03 5.46
N THR A 48 -7.28 -7.83 4.70
CA THR A 48 -7.83 -9.11 5.18
C THR A 48 -7.50 -10.25 4.22
N PHE A 49 -6.70 -11.21 4.66
CA PHE A 49 -6.52 -12.46 3.92
C PHE A 49 -7.75 -13.35 4.09
N TYR A 50 -8.37 -13.74 2.97
CA TYR A 50 -9.49 -14.69 2.97
C TYR A 50 -9.07 -16.14 3.19
N TYR A 51 -7.76 -16.41 3.20
CA TYR A 51 -7.21 -17.73 3.44
C TYR A 51 -6.58 -17.74 4.83
N PRO A 52 -6.82 -18.80 5.63
CA PRO A 52 -6.11 -18.97 6.88
C PRO A 52 -4.61 -19.13 6.62
N ASP A 53 -3.82 -18.81 7.63
CA ASP A 53 -2.37 -19.04 7.58
C ASP A 53 -2.09 -20.51 7.25
N CYS A 54 -1.30 -20.71 6.20
CA CYS A 54 -0.92 -22.04 5.75
C CYS A 54 0.31 -22.50 6.55
N HIS A 55 0.20 -23.65 7.23
CA HIS A 55 1.30 -24.29 7.93
C HIS A 55 1.41 -25.76 7.52
N GLY A 56 2.60 -26.35 7.58
CA GLY A 56 2.79 -27.78 7.31
C GLY A 56 3.29 -28.10 5.90
N ALA A 57 3.34 -29.40 5.59
CA ALA A 57 3.89 -29.93 4.33
C ALA A 57 2.95 -29.68 3.13
N GLU A 58 1.65 -29.61 3.39
CA GLU A 58 0.57 -29.29 2.46
C GLU A 58 0.67 -27.87 1.87
N CYS A 59 1.44 -26.99 2.51
CA CYS A 59 1.65 -25.61 2.09
C CYS A 59 2.88 -25.42 1.17
N GLN A 60 3.67 -26.47 0.96
CA GLN A 60 4.87 -26.40 0.12
C GLN A 60 4.52 -26.73 -1.32
N GLY A 61 4.69 -25.76 -2.23
CA GLY A 61 4.59 -26.02 -3.66
C GLY A 61 5.75 -26.90 -4.13
N HIS A 62 5.46 -28.04 -4.76
CA HIS A 62 6.46 -28.82 -5.47
C HIS A 62 6.50 -28.41 -6.95
N LEU A 63 7.65 -27.91 -7.37
CA LEU A 63 7.97 -27.74 -8.80
C LEU A 63 8.34 -29.11 -9.36
N LEU A 64 7.65 -29.51 -10.44
CA LEU A 64 7.90 -30.75 -11.18
C LEU A 64 9.23 -30.69 -11.95
#